data_AF-A0A946XKD6-F1
#
_entry.id   AF-A0A946XKD6-F1
#
_cell.length_a   1.000
_cell.length_b   1.000
_cell.length_c   1.000
_cell.angle_alpha   90.00
_cell.angle_beta   90.00
_cell.angle_gamma   90.00
#
_symmetry.space_group_name_H-M   'P 1'
#
loop_
_entity.id
_entity.type
_entity.pdbx_description
1 polymer ?
#
loop_
_entity_poly.entity_id
_entity_poly.type
_entity_poly.pdbx_seq_one_letter_code
_entity_poly.pdbx_strand_id
1 'polypeptide(L)' 'MKIFKYNYTVMFSDCDNAQIVFYPNFFQWFDRATQNMFIQVGLPWNEVWIKYDIVGL' A
#
# COMPACT_ATOMS: atom_id res chain seq x y z
N MET A 1 16.62 -11.54 -6.57
CA MET A 1 15.56 -10.96 -5.71
C MET A 1 14.50 -10.34 -6.59
N LYS A 2 13.22 -10.71 -6.45
CA LYS A 2 12.13 -10.04 -7.18
C LYS A 2 11.82 -8.71 -6.51
N ILE A 3 11.56 -7.66 -7.29
CA ILE A 3 11.26 -6.32 -6.79
C ILE A 3 9.96 -5.86 -7.43
N PHE A 4 9.04 -5.35 -6.61
CA PHE A 4 7.83 -4.68 -7.05
C PHE A 4 8.02 -3.16 -6.87
N LYS A 5 7.55 -2.36 -7.84
CA LYS A 5 7.64 -0.89 -7.81
C LYS A 5 6.25 -0.29 -7.95
N TYR A 6 5.90 0.61 -7.05
CA TYR A 6 4.64 1.35 -7.07
C TYR A 6 4.94 2.84 -7.15
N ASN A 7 4.52 3.48 -8.24
CA ASN A 7 4.69 4.92 -8.42
C ASN A 7 3.48 5.65 -7.84
N TYR A 8 3.73 6.66 -7.02
CA TYR A 8 2.70 7.49 -6.42
C TYR A 8 3.03 8.96 -6.63
N THR A 9 2.06 9.73 -7.11
CA THR A 9 2.17 11.19 -7.23
C THR A 9 1.68 11.82 -5.94
N VAL A 10 2.55 12.55 -5.25
CA VAL A 10 2.17 13.28 -4.04
C VAL A 10 1.21 14.41 -4.40
N MET A 11 0.02 14.39 -3.78
CA MET A 11 -1.02 15.38 -4.00
C MET A 11 -1.05 16.41 -2.88
N PHE A 12 -1.66 17.57 -3.10
CA PHE A 12 -1.78 18.62 -2.09
C PHE A 12 -2.44 18.12 -0.78
N SER A 13 -3.43 17.24 -0.89
CA SER A 13 -4.11 16.63 0.27
C SER A 13 -3.23 15.71 1.11
N ASP A 14 -2.09 15.28 0.57
CA ASP A 14 -1.16 14.40 1.28
C ASP A 14 -0.19 15.19 2.18
N CYS A 15 -0.16 16.52 2.03
CA CYS A 15 0.79 17.40 2.69
C CYS A 15 0.19 18.11 3.90
N ASP A 16 1.05 18.50 4.84
CA ASP A 16 0.70 19.32 6.00
C ASP A 16 1.14 20.79 5.85
N ASN A 17 0.95 21.59 6.91
CA ASN A 17 1.30 23.00 6.93
C ASN A 17 2.82 23.26 6.83
N ALA A 18 3.67 22.25 7.04
CA ALA A 18 5.10 22.34 6.81
C ALA A 18 5.50 22.05 5.35
N GLN A 19 4.51 21.87 4.46
CA GLN A 19 4.69 21.62 3.02
C GLN A 19 5.43 20.31 2.70
N ILE A 20 5.36 19.36 3.62
CA ILE A 20 5.86 18.00 3.46
C ILE A 20 4.71 17.01 3.57
N VAL A 21 4.96 15.76 3.18
CA VAL A 21 3.99 14.68 3.37
C VAL A 21 3.69 14.50 4.84
N PHE A 22 2.41 14.53 5.21
CA PHE A 22 1.99 14.20 6.56
C PHE A 22 2.27 12.72 6.82
N TYR A 23 3.07 12.43 7.85
CA TYR A 23 3.68 11.11 8.01
C TYR A 23 2.72 9.89 7.99
N PRO A 24 1.45 9.98 8.46
CA PRO A 24 0.53 8.84 8.38
C PRO A 24 0.20 8.41 6.95
N ASN A 25 0.32 9.31 5.98
CA ASN A 25 0.04 9.00 4.58
C ASN A 25 1.02 7.97 4.01
N PHE A 26 2.27 7.91 4.51
CA PHE A 26 3.21 6.87 4.10
C PHE A 26 2.70 5.46 4.39
N PHE A 27 2.05 5.23 5.54
CA PHE A 27 1.48 3.92 5.87
C PHE A 27 0.36 3.53 4.92
N GLN A 28 -0.51 4.48 4.54
CA GLN A 28 -1.53 4.22 3.54
C GLN A 28 -0.93 3.87 2.18
N TRP A 29 0.18 4.50 1.80
CA TRP A 29 0.86 4.20 0.53
C TRP A 29 1.54 2.83 0.56
N PHE A 30 2.13 2.44 1.69
CA PHE A 30 2.69 1.10 1.87
C PHE A 30 1.62 0.02 1.81
N ASP A 31 0.47 0.24 2.43
CA ASP A 31 -0.68 -0.66 2.40
C ASP A 31 -1.17 -0.85 0.95
N ARG A 32 -1.43 0.25 0.23
CA ARG A 32 -1.84 0.23 -1.19
C ARG A 32 -0.79 -0.42 -2.09
N ALA A 33 0.50 -0.16 -1.86
CA ALA A 33 1.58 -0.78 -2.64
C ALA A 33 1.63 -2.30 -2.39
N THR A 34 1.52 -2.73 -1.15
CA THR A 34 1.49 -4.15 -0.78
C THR A 34 0.27 -4.83 -1.40
N GLN A 35 -0.91 -4.22 -1.30
CA GLN A 35 -2.11 -4.75 -1.93
C GLN A 35 -1.93 -4.94 -3.45
N ASN A 36 -1.37 -3.94 -4.14
CA ASN A 36 -1.09 -4.04 -5.58
C ASN A 36 -0.06 -5.14 -5.91
N MET A 37 0.96 -5.31 -5.07
CA MET A 37 1.95 -6.39 -5.24
C MET A 37 1.27 -7.77 -5.20
N PHE A 38 0.38 -7.99 -4.23
CA PHE A 38 -0.37 -9.22 -4.07
C PHE A 38 -1.32 -9.49 -5.25
N ILE A 39 -2.01 -8.45 -5.73
CA ILE A 39 -2.85 -8.54 -6.93
C ILE A 39 -2.02 -8.95 -8.16
N GLN A 40 -0.82 -8.37 -8.35
CA GLN A 40 0.03 -8.69 -9.52
C GLN A 40 0.52 -10.13 -9.58
N VAL A 41 0.62 -10.81 -8.44
CA VAL A 41 0.99 -12.23 -8.38
C VAL A 41 -0.22 -13.17 -8.36
N GLY A 42 -1.43 -12.63 -8.61
CA GLY A 42 -2.67 -13.41 -8.64
C GLY A 42 -3.18 -13.82 -7.26
N LEU A 43 -2.85 -13.05 -6.22
CA LEU A 43 -3.20 -13.34 -4.83
C LEU A 43 -3.96 -12.14 -4.21
N PRO A 44 -5.18 -11.81 -4.68
CA PRO A 44 -5.93 -10.68 -4.14
C PRO A 44 -6.33 -10.93 -2.68
N TRP A 45 -6.27 -9.88 -1.85
CA TRP A 45 -6.38 -10.01 -0.39
C TRP A 45 -7.69 -10.63 0.12
N ASN A 46 -8.82 -10.31 -0.51
CA ASN A 46 -10.12 -10.88 -0.17
C ASN A 46 -10.13 -12.43 -0.23
N GLU A 47 -9.34 -13.02 -1.12
CA GLU A 47 -9.20 -14.48 -1.23
C GLU A 47 -8.11 -15.02 -0.30
N VAL A 48 -6.96 -14.35 -0.28
CA VAL A 48 -5.78 -14.75 0.51
C VAL A 48 -6.07 -14.74 2.00
N TRP A 49 -6.72 -13.69 2.49
CA TRP A 49 -6.97 -13.54 3.92
C TRP A 49 -7.88 -14.63 4.46
N ILE A 50 -8.94 -14.98 3.71
CA ILE A 50 -9.83 -16.09 4.04
C ILE A 50 -9.08 -17.41 3.94
N LYS A 51 -8.31 -17.62 2.85
CA LYS A 51 -7.62 -18.88 2.59
C LYS A 51 -6.55 -19.21 3.64
N TYR A 52 -5.88 -18.19 4.17
CA TYR A 52 -4.75 -18.36 5.08
C TYR A 52 -5.02 -17.86 6.51
N ASP A 53 -6.27 -17.50 6.84
CA ASP A 53 -6.68 -16.99 8.15
C ASP A 53 -5.86 -15.78 8.63
N ILE A 54 -5.65 -14.82 7.72
CA ILE A 54 -4.87 -13.60 7.99
C ILE A 54 -5.80 -12.53 8.55
N VAL A 55 -5.47 -12.03 9.75
CA VAL A 55 -6.26 -11.03 10.48
C VAL A 55 -5.84 -9.58 10.23
N GLY A 56 -4.68 -9.38 9.61
CA GLY A 56 -4.12 -8.07 9.33
C GLY A 56 -2.71 -8.19 8.75
N LEU A 57 -2.19 -7.06 8.28
CA LEU A 57 -0.83 -6.92 7.75
C LEU A 57 -0.04 -5.91 8.58
#